data_AF-A0A0B5AIC1-F1
#
_entry.id   AF-A0A0B5AIC1-F1
#
_cell.length_a   1.000
_cell.length_b   1.000
_cell.length_c   1.000
_cell.angle_alpha   90.00
_cell.angle_beta   90.00
_cell.angle_gamma   90.00
#
_symmetry.space_group_name_H-M   'P 1'
#
loop_
_entity.id
_entity.type
_entity.pdbx_description
1 polymer ?
#
loop_
_entity_poly.entity_id
_entity_poly.type
_entity_poly.pdbx_seq_one_letter_code
_entity_poly.pdbx_strand_id
1 'polypeptide(L)'
;MSDFEQPPKNDLIGDILKDYSKTGGMDNLKGSGEKIPKEYFSGDTFQHFQKIAKDAGYKPHWLKLQHEISDRLIGLETLDPAAQKKEVAKINKKVAEHNQSCPPPLQKMSISLDGLEAARRIWG
;
A
#
# COMPACT_ATOMS: atom_id res chain seq x y z
N MET A 1 -22.80 31.09 -17.76
CA MET A 1 -23.33 29.72 -17.64
C MET A 1 -22.14 28.80 -17.78
N SER A 2 -21.81 28.04 -16.73
CA SER A 2 -20.59 27.23 -16.65
C SER A 2 -20.72 25.93 -17.43
N ASP A 3 -19.68 25.53 -18.16
CA ASP A 3 -19.59 24.33 -19.01
C ASP A 3 -19.81 22.97 -18.31
N PHE A 4 -20.14 22.97 -17.01
CA PHE A 4 -20.39 21.77 -16.20
C PHE A 4 -21.84 21.25 -16.27
N GLU A 5 -22.76 21.93 -16.95
CA GLU A 5 -24.19 21.54 -17.02
C GLU A 5 -24.57 20.73 -18.27
N GLN A 6 -23.63 20.40 -19.15
CA GLN A 6 -23.94 19.60 -20.35
C GLN A 6 -23.90 18.11 -19.98
N PRO A 7 -25.05 17.37 -20.01
CA PRO A 7 -25.04 15.96 -19.70
C PRO A 7 -24.15 15.20 -20.70
N PRO A 8 -23.40 14.17 -20.25
CA PRO A 8 -22.52 13.42 -21.14
C PRO A 8 -23.33 12.86 -22.31
N LYS A 9 -22.83 13.07 -23.53
CA LYS A 9 -23.40 12.50 -24.75
C LYS A 9 -23.23 10.97 -24.66
N ASN A 10 -24.29 10.25 -24.26
CA ASN A 10 -24.36 8.82 -23.94
C ASN A 10 -23.70 8.36 -22.62
N ASP A 11 -24.29 8.73 -21.47
CA ASP A 11 -23.98 8.08 -20.18
C ASP A 11 -24.77 6.78 -19.99
N LEU A 12 -24.29 5.70 -20.61
CA LEU A 12 -24.90 4.38 -20.50
C LEU A 12 -24.95 3.87 -19.05
N ILE A 13 -23.97 4.24 -18.21
CA ILE A 13 -23.95 3.86 -16.80
C ILE A 13 -25.04 4.61 -16.04
N GLY A 14 -25.19 5.91 -16.31
CA GLY A 14 -26.26 6.74 -15.79
C GLY A 14 -27.64 6.19 -16.15
N ASP A 15 -27.87 5.80 -17.40
CA ASP A 15 -29.13 5.23 -17.86
C ASP A 15 -29.45 3.90 -17.14
N ILE A 16 -28.45 3.00 -17.02
CA ILE A 16 -28.58 1.73 -16.29
C ILE A 16 -28.93 1.97 -14.81
N LEU A 17 -28.22 2.89 -14.14
CA LEU A 17 -28.47 3.20 -12.74
C LEU A 17 -29.87 3.81 -12.55
N LYS A 18 -30.30 4.67 -13.47
CA LYS A 18 -31.61 5.33 -13.44
C LYS A 18 -32.74 4.32 -13.61
N ASP A 19 -32.60 3.37 -14.52
CA ASP A 19 -33.58 2.31 -14.71
C ASP A 19 -33.60 1.31 -13.55
N TYR A 20 -32.43 0.97 -13.00
CA TYR A 20 -32.32 0.14 -11.79
C TYR A 20 -32.93 0.81 -10.55
N SER A 21 -32.83 2.14 -10.45
CA SER A 21 -33.45 2.91 -9.37
C SER A 21 -34.98 2.91 -9.49
N LYS A 22 -35.53 3.02 -10.70
CA LYS A 22 -36.98 2.99 -10.94
C LYS A 22 -37.63 1.66 -10.57
N THR A 23 -36.88 0.55 -10.64
CA THR A 23 -37.38 -0.78 -10.27
C THR A 23 -37.29 -1.06 -8.76
N GLY A 24 -36.89 -0.07 -7.95
CA GLY A 24 -36.68 -0.24 -6.51
C GLY A 24 -35.40 -1.01 -6.16
N GLY A 25 -34.50 -1.21 -7.14
CA GLY A 25 -33.25 -1.94 -6.94
C GLY A 25 -32.30 -1.29 -5.91
N MET A 26 -32.50 0.00 -5.62
CA MET A 26 -31.72 0.73 -4.61
C MET A 26 -32.37 0.76 -3.20
N ASP A 27 -33.62 0.34 -3.06
CA ASP A 27 -34.39 0.55 -1.81
C ASP A 27 -33.92 -0.35 -0.66
N ASN A 28 -33.34 -1.51 -0.97
CA ASN A 28 -32.90 -2.52 0.01
C ASN A 28 -31.41 -2.88 -0.15
N LEU A 29 -30.56 -1.89 -0.43
CA LEU A 29 -29.12 -2.12 -0.49
C LEU A 29 -28.59 -2.50 0.90
N LYS A 30 -27.77 -3.55 0.95
CA LYS A 30 -27.09 -3.99 2.16
C LYS A 30 -26.22 -2.84 2.71
N GLY A 31 -26.48 -2.43 3.95
CA GLY A 31 -25.79 -1.31 4.59
C GLY A 31 -26.42 0.06 4.35
N SER A 32 -27.52 0.16 3.60
CA SER A 32 -28.26 1.42 3.43
C SER A 32 -28.95 1.83 4.74
N GLY A 33 -28.66 3.04 5.22
CA GLY A 33 -29.18 3.55 6.50
C GLY A 33 -28.52 2.97 7.75
N GLU A 34 -27.66 1.96 7.62
CA GLU A 34 -26.89 1.44 8.74
C GLU A 34 -25.77 2.41 9.12
N LYS A 35 -25.53 2.55 10.43
CA LYS A 35 -24.39 3.34 10.91
C LYS A 35 -23.11 2.63 10.49
N ILE A 36 -22.20 3.36 9.86
CA ILE A 36 -20.85 2.87 9.60
C ILE A 36 -20.28 2.37 10.94
N PRO A 37 -19.74 1.15 11.02
CA PRO A 37 -19.19 0.59 12.26
C PRO A 37 -18.20 1.56 12.91
N LYS A 38 -18.28 1.72 14.23
CA LYS A 38 -17.38 2.63 14.97
C LYS A 38 -15.91 2.28 14.75
N GLU A 39 -15.62 0.99 14.56
CA GLU A 39 -14.26 0.55 14.25
C GLU A 39 -13.70 1.17 12.96
N TYR A 40 -14.54 1.51 11.98
CA TYR A 40 -14.08 2.13 10.73
C TYR A 40 -13.52 3.54 10.96
N PHE A 41 -13.96 4.21 12.02
CA PHE A 41 -13.45 5.50 12.46
C PHE A 41 -12.28 5.37 13.45
N SER A 42 -11.92 4.15 13.86
CA SER A 42 -10.82 3.89 14.77
C SER A 42 -9.66 3.22 14.04
N GLY A 43 -8.44 3.72 14.27
CA GLY A 43 -7.25 3.23 13.58
C GLY A 43 -6.89 4.09 12.38
N ASP A 44 -5.61 4.09 12.03
CA ASP A 44 -5.12 4.77 10.83
C ASP A 44 -5.45 3.94 9.56
N THR A 45 -5.25 4.56 8.40
CA THR A 45 -5.44 3.90 7.08
C THR A 45 -4.66 2.59 6.96
N PHE A 46 -3.53 2.47 7.66
CA PHE A 46 -2.70 1.28 7.63
C PHE A 46 -3.31 0.12 8.41
N GLN A 47 -3.90 0.37 9.58
CA GLN A 47 -4.62 -0.66 10.34
C GLN A 47 -5.80 -1.24 9.55
N HIS A 48 -6.53 -0.38 8.84
CA HIS A 48 -7.60 -0.83 7.93
C HIS A 48 -7.07 -1.67 6.77
N PHE A 49 -5.97 -1.26 6.16
CA PHE A 49 -5.32 -2.05 5.11
C PHE A 49 -4.87 -3.42 5.64
N GLN A 50 -4.24 -3.47 6.82
CA GLN A 50 -3.81 -4.73 7.43
C GLN A 50 -4.98 -5.67 7.67
N LYS A 51 -6.11 -5.15 8.19
CA LYS A 51 -7.32 -5.93 8.44
C LYS A 51 -7.87 -6.52 7.14
N ILE A 52 -8.06 -5.69 6.12
CA ILE A 52 -8.58 -6.11 4.82
C ILE A 52 -7.64 -7.10 4.13
N ALA A 53 -6.33 -6.85 4.14
CA ALA A 53 -5.34 -7.73 3.54
C ALA A 53 -5.31 -9.09 4.24
N LYS A 54 -5.39 -9.11 5.58
CA LYS A 54 -5.45 -10.34 6.37
C LYS A 54 -6.72 -11.13 6.11
N ASP A 55 -7.87 -10.46 6.09
CA ASP A 55 -9.18 -11.08 5.84
C ASP A 55 -9.26 -11.67 4.41
N ALA A 56 -8.54 -11.07 3.45
CA ALA A 56 -8.43 -11.55 2.07
C ALA A 56 -7.32 -12.60 1.86
N GLY A 57 -6.54 -12.96 2.89
CA GLY A 57 -5.37 -13.85 2.77
C GLY A 57 -4.23 -13.25 1.91
N TYR A 58 -4.23 -11.93 1.71
CA TYR A 58 -3.29 -11.24 0.84
C TYR A 58 -2.01 -10.86 1.59
N LYS A 59 -0.86 -11.31 1.07
CA LYS A 59 0.47 -10.90 1.55
C LYS A 59 1.07 -9.85 0.60
N PRO A 60 1.24 -8.59 1.04
CA PRO A 60 1.81 -7.55 0.20
C PRO A 60 3.26 -7.87 -0.25
N HIS A 61 3.60 -7.54 -1.49
CA HIS A 61 4.94 -7.77 -2.06
C HIS A 61 6.05 -7.04 -1.28
N TRP A 62 5.78 -5.83 -0.78
CA TRP A 62 6.76 -5.06 -0.01
C TRP A 62 7.21 -5.76 1.27
N LEU A 63 6.38 -6.60 1.90
CA LEU A 63 6.79 -7.42 3.06
C LEU A 63 7.84 -8.48 2.67
N LYS A 64 7.74 -9.04 1.46
CA LYS A 64 8.76 -9.97 0.94
C LYS A 64 10.07 -9.23 0.69
N LEU A 65 10.00 -8.02 0.12
CA LEU A 65 11.17 -7.16 -0.06
C LEU A 65 11.80 -6.77 1.27
N GLN A 66 10.99 -6.49 2.29
CA GLN A 66 11.48 -6.16 3.64
C GLN A 66 12.32 -7.29 4.23
N HIS A 67 11.86 -8.54 4.15
CA HIS A 67 12.65 -9.70 4.61
C HIS A 67 13.94 -9.86 3.79
N GLU A 68 13.85 -9.75 2.46
CA GLU A 68 15.04 -9.90 1.60
C GLU A 68 16.11 -8.82 1.88
N ILE A 69 15.68 -7.59 2.17
CA ILE A 69 16.58 -6.49 2.56
C ILE A 69 17.25 -6.80 3.90
N SER A 70 16.50 -7.31 4.88
CA SER A 70 17.03 -7.71 6.19
C SER A 70 18.06 -8.82 6.07
N ASP A 71 17.75 -9.90 5.33
CA ASP A 71 18.67 -11.03 5.12
C ASP A 71 19.97 -10.59 4.44
N ARG A 72 19.86 -9.70 3.43
CA ARG A 72 21.04 -9.15 2.74
C ARG A 72 21.88 -8.24 3.64
N LEU A 73 21.24 -7.48 4.53
CA LEU A 73 21.94 -6.63 5.50
C LEU A 73 22.72 -7.46 6.52
N ILE A 74 22.21 -8.61 6.94
CA ILE A 74 22.92 -9.56 7.81
C ILE A 74 24.12 -10.15 7.04
N GLY A 75 23.92 -10.54 5.78
CA GLY A 75 24.97 -11.10 4.92
C GLY A 75 26.10 -10.14 4.52
N LEU A 76 26.01 -8.84 4.84
CA LEU A 76 27.08 -7.88 4.53
C LEU A 76 28.34 -8.06 5.39
N GLU A 77 28.21 -8.63 6.60
CA GLU A 77 29.32 -8.73 7.56
C GLU A 77 30.41 -9.70 7.10
N THR A 78 30.08 -10.66 6.23
CA THR A 78 30.99 -11.67 5.71
C THR A 78 31.70 -11.25 4.43
N LEU A 79 31.41 -10.06 3.90
CA LEU A 79 31.91 -9.57 2.62
C LEU A 79 33.07 -8.59 2.79
N ASP A 80 34.01 -8.63 1.84
CA ASP A 80 35.08 -7.64 1.74
C ASP A 80 34.53 -6.21 1.50
N PRO A 81 35.24 -5.14 1.91
CA PRO A 81 34.77 -3.75 1.77
C PRO A 81 34.36 -3.35 0.35
N ALA A 82 35.09 -3.83 -0.67
CA ALA A 82 34.76 -3.58 -2.07
C ALA A 82 33.46 -4.29 -2.52
N ALA A 83 33.18 -5.47 -1.97
CA ALA A 83 31.96 -6.22 -2.21
C ALA A 83 30.77 -5.63 -1.44
N GLN A 84 30.97 -5.18 -0.20
CA GLN A 84 29.96 -4.48 0.60
C GLN A 84 29.40 -3.26 -0.12
N LYS A 85 30.25 -2.42 -0.70
CA LYS A 85 29.79 -1.24 -1.46
C LYS A 85 28.86 -1.61 -2.62
N LYS A 86 29.16 -2.70 -3.33
CA LYS A 86 28.34 -3.19 -4.44
C LYS A 86 27.01 -3.77 -3.94
N GLU A 87 27.03 -4.51 -2.83
CA GLU A 87 25.80 -5.07 -2.26
C GLU A 87 24.90 -3.99 -1.67
N VAL A 88 25.43 -2.98 -0.98
CA VAL A 88 24.63 -1.84 -0.48
C VAL A 88 23.91 -1.12 -1.63
N ALA A 89 24.55 -0.96 -2.79
CA ALA A 89 23.90 -0.39 -3.97
C ALA A 89 22.73 -1.26 -4.48
N LYS A 90 22.86 -2.60 -4.42
CA LYS A 90 21.78 -3.53 -4.78
C LYS A 90 20.65 -3.50 -3.75
N ILE A 91 20.98 -3.41 -2.46
CA ILE A 91 20.00 -3.29 -1.38
C ILE A 91 19.21 -2.00 -1.56
N ASN A 92 19.86 -0.87 -1.85
CA ASN A 92 19.17 0.40 -2.08
C ASN A 92 18.21 0.38 -3.28
N LYS A 93 18.49 -0.39 -4.33
CA LYS A 93 17.51 -0.63 -5.40
C LYS A 93 16.25 -1.32 -4.88
N LYS A 94 16.40 -2.30 -3.98
CA LYS A 94 15.26 -2.96 -3.33
C LYS A 94 14.54 -2.06 -2.35
N VAL A 95 15.25 -1.19 -1.63
CA VAL A 95 14.62 -0.16 -0.78
C VAL A 95 13.74 0.76 -1.62
N ALA A 96 14.18 1.16 -2.81
CA ALA A 96 13.37 1.95 -3.72
C ALA A 96 12.12 1.20 -4.20
N GLU A 97 12.25 -0.07 -4.59
CA GLU A 97 11.12 -0.93 -4.99
C GLU A 97 10.13 -1.16 -3.84
N HIS A 98 10.65 -1.38 -2.62
CA HIS A 98 9.87 -1.45 -1.39
C HIS A 98 9.07 -0.16 -1.21
N ASN A 99 9.71 1.00 -1.25
CA ASN A 99 9.05 2.28 -1.00
C ASN A 99 7.99 2.63 -2.07
N GLN A 100 8.20 2.23 -3.32
CA GLN A 100 7.20 2.42 -4.38
C GLN A 100 5.91 1.62 -4.16
N SER A 101 6.01 0.46 -3.49
CA SER A 101 4.88 -0.44 -3.24
C SER A 101 4.32 -0.35 -1.82
N CYS A 102 5.02 0.36 -0.92
CA CYS A 102 4.69 0.47 0.50
C CYS A 102 3.92 1.78 0.79
N PRO A 103 2.92 1.77 1.70
CA PRO A 103 2.25 2.98 2.16
C PRO A 103 3.24 4.05 2.65
N PRO A 104 2.97 5.35 2.42
CA PRO A 104 3.89 6.43 2.78
C PRO A 104 4.45 6.39 4.22
N PRO A 105 3.67 6.06 5.27
CA PRO A 105 4.18 5.99 6.65
C PRO A 105 5.23 4.91 6.91
N LEU A 106 5.38 3.95 6.00
CA LEU A 106 6.24 2.77 6.16
C LEU A 106 7.41 2.76 5.20
N GLN A 107 7.53 3.78 4.35
CA GLN A 107 8.69 3.97 3.49
C GLN A 107 9.93 4.22 4.35
N LYS A 108 11.07 3.67 3.93
CA LYS A 108 12.32 3.71 4.68
C LYS A 108 13.41 4.43 3.89
N MET A 109 14.33 5.08 4.59
CA MET A 109 15.46 5.77 3.95
C MET A 109 16.43 4.78 3.28
N SER A 110 17.21 5.28 2.33
CA SER A 110 18.33 4.54 1.75
C SER A 110 19.42 4.29 2.78
N ILE A 111 20.20 3.23 2.55
CA ILE A 111 21.23 2.74 3.44
C ILE A 111 22.60 3.26 2.97
N SER A 112 23.39 3.81 3.88
CA SER A 112 24.78 4.17 3.68
C SER A 112 25.71 3.14 4.33
N LEU A 113 26.99 3.11 3.92
CA LEU A 113 27.99 2.23 4.52
C LEU A 113 28.30 2.59 5.98
N ASP A 114 28.25 3.88 6.32
CA ASP A 114 28.49 4.35 7.69
C ASP A 114 27.30 4.09 8.62
N GLY A 115 26.11 3.89 8.04
CA GLY A 115 24.84 3.71 8.77
C GLY A 115 24.36 2.26 8.83
N LEU A 116 25.22 1.26 8.61
CA LEU A 116 24.81 -0.15 8.52
C LEU A 116 24.17 -0.68 9.81
N GLU A 117 24.67 -0.26 10.97
CA GLU A 117 24.12 -0.68 12.26
C GLU A 117 22.70 -0.10 12.48
N ALA A 118 22.51 1.18 12.16
CA ALA A 118 21.20 1.81 12.20
C ALA A 118 20.23 1.17 11.19
N ALA A 119 20.72 0.85 9.99
CA ALA A 119 19.94 0.15 8.98
C ALA A 119 19.48 -1.22 9.48
N ARG A 120 20.37 -2.02 10.09
CA ARG A 120 20.01 -3.32 10.68
C ARG A 120 18.93 -3.19 11.74
N ARG A 121 18.96 -2.16 12.58
CA ARG A 121 17.90 -1.90 13.57
C ARG A 121 16.56 -1.50 12.95
N ILE A 122 16.58 -0.78 11.83
CA ILE A 122 15.36 -0.34 11.13
C ILE A 122 14.73 -1.49 10.33
N TRP A 123 15.56 -2.36 9.75
CA TRP A 123 15.12 -3.44 8.85
C TRP A 123 14.97 -4.81 9.51
N GLY A 124 15.60 -5.01 10.68
CA GLY A 124 15.48 -6.20 11.53
C GLY A 124 14.19 -6.28 12.34
#